data_AF-A0A117IWE3-F1
#
_entry.id   AF-A0A117IWE3-F1
#
_cell.length_a   1.000
_cell.length_b   1.000
_cell.length_c   1.000
_cell.angle_alpha   90.00
_cell.angle_beta   90.00
_cell.angle_gamma   90.00
#
_symmetry.space_group_name_H-M   'P 1'
#
loop_
_entity.id
_entity.type
_entity.pdbx_description
1 polymer ?
#
loop_
_entity_poly.entity_id
_entity_poly.type
_entity_poly.pdbx_seq_one_letter_code
_entity_poly.pdbx_strand_id
1 'polypeptide(L)'
;MQLRYFNQTGWTAIFNGTETEIGRMVRVEGWDPATGTALVVDPQRGALRQVTDYVDFSHLERADQVVAAIPGGGWRAHWTDEGPGGSPLTEQVLAWLITSQGRATAITVDAEGHVEDADSADAFIPPGEELQ
;
A
#
# COMPACT_ATOMS: atom_id res chain seq x y z
N MET A 1 0.34 -10.50 -6.68
CA MET A 1 -0.24 -9.65 -5.64
C MET A 1 0.88 -8.82 -5.03
N GLN A 2 1.14 -7.64 -5.57
CA GLN A 2 2.20 -6.75 -5.09
C GLN A 2 1.47 -5.58 -4.43
N LEU A 3 1.18 -5.68 -3.12
CA LEU A 3 0.75 -4.52 -2.35
C LEU A 3 1.85 -3.47 -2.55
N ARG A 4 1.60 -2.43 -3.34
CA ARG A 4 2.50 -1.27 -3.38
C ARG A 4 2.41 -0.66 -2.00
N TYR A 5 3.42 -0.91 -1.18
CA TYR A 5 3.40 -0.62 0.25
C TYR A 5 3.34 0.89 0.46
N PHE A 6 2.14 1.44 0.56
CA PHE A 6 1.95 2.79 1.06
C PHE A 6 2.48 2.83 2.50
N ASN A 7 3.45 3.70 2.74
CA ASN A 7 3.90 3.96 4.10
C ASN A 7 4.23 5.45 4.29
N GLN A 8 4.24 5.88 5.54
CA GLN A 8 4.37 7.30 5.89
C GLN A 8 5.74 7.88 5.52
N THR A 9 6.77 7.05 5.39
CA THR A 9 8.14 7.49 5.14
C THR A 9 8.51 7.47 3.66
N GLY A 10 7.80 6.71 2.83
CA GLY A 10 8.17 6.43 1.45
C GLY A 10 9.34 5.44 1.32
N TRP A 11 9.60 4.62 2.35
CA TRP A 11 10.72 3.69 2.35
C TRP A 11 10.36 2.32 2.93
N THR A 12 10.88 1.27 2.32
CA THR A 12 10.78 -0.11 2.79
C THR A 12 12.19 -0.64 3.00
N ALA A 13 12.39 -1.36 4.09
CA ALA A 13 13.64 -2.06 4.38
C ALA A 13 13.55 -3.49 3.84
N ILE A 14 14.56 -3.88 3.08
CA ILE A 14 14.71 -5.21 2.49
C ILE A 14 15.71 -6.00 3.34
N PHE A 15 15.32 -7.21 3.73
CA PHE A 15 16.15 -8.16 4.45
C PHE A 15 16.28 -9.42 3.60
N ASN A 16 17.50 -9.86 3.34
CA ASN A 16 17.76 -10.98 2.40
C ASN A 16 17.42 -12.35 2.99
N GLY A 17 16.98 -12.40 4.25
CA GLY A 17 16.85 -13.64 4.99
C GLY A 17 18.21 -14.26 5.25
N THR A 18 18.27 -15.18 6.21
CA THR A 18 19.39 -16.12 6.33
C THR A 18 19.03 -17.41 5.59
N GLU A 19 19.94 -18.39 5.48
CA GLU A 19 19.61 -19.71 4.88
C GLU A 19 18.37 -20.39 5.52
N THR A 20 17.96 -19.96 6.72
CA THR A 20 16.82 -20.50 7.48
C THR A 20 15.59 -19.58 7.54
N GLU A 21 15.67 -18.36 7.00
CA GLU A 21 14.56 -17.39 7.01
C GLU A 21 14.28 -16.85 5.60
N ILE A 22 12.99 -16.75 5.25
CA ILE A 22 12.59 -16.13 3.98
C ILE A 22 12.88 -14.63 4.06
N GLY A 23 13.46 -14.06 2.98
CA GLY A 23 13.66 -12.62 2.87
C GLY A 23 12.36 -11.84 3.14
N ARG A 24 12.46 -10.76 3.91
CA ARG A 24 11.30 -9.97 4.35
C ARG A 24 11.40 -8.52 3.91
N MET A 25 10.25 -7.92 3.64
CA MET A 25 10.08 -6.51 3.33
C MET A 25 9.32 -5.87 4.50
N VAL A 26 9.92 -4.89 5.16
CA VAL A 26 9.33 -4.23 6.34
C VAL A 26 9.22 -2.74 6.09
N ARG A 27 8.07 -2.14 6.42
CA ARG A 27 7.87 -0.70 6.31
C ARG A 27 8.83 0.03 7.26
N VAL A 28 9.44 1.11 6.78
CA VAL A 28 10.21 2.00 7.65
C VAL A 28 9.21 2.90 8.40
N GLU A 29 9.24 2.85 9.72
CA GLU A 29 8.35 3.63 10.60
C GLU A 29 8.91 5.02 10.92
N GLY A 30 10.22 5.20 10.77
CA GLY A 30 10.86 6.48 11.06
C GLY A 30 12.36 6.45 10.87
N TRP A 31 13.00 7.49 11.38
CA TRP A 31 14.44 7.70 11.28
C TRP A 31 15.00 8.04 12.66
N ASP A 32 16.13 7.44 13.01
CA ASP A 32 16.88 7.82 14.18
C ASP A 32 17.40 9.25 14.00
N PRO A 33 17.07 10.20 14.90
CA PRO A 33 17.44 11.60 14.73
C PRO A 33 18.93 11.87 14.92
N ALA A 34 19.66 10.98 15.61
CA ALA A 34 21.09 11.15 15.87
C ALA A 34 21.94 10.55 14.73
N THR A 35 21.55 9.38 14.21
CA THR A 35 22.34 8.67 13.19
C THR A 35 21.78 8.81 11.78
N GLY A 36 20.50 9.19 11.63
CA GLY A 36 19.79 9.16 10.35
C GLY A 36 19.47 7.74 9.87
N THR A 37 19.59 6.72 10.72
CA THR A 37 19.32 5.33 10.35
C THR A 37 17.82 5.06 10.30
N ALA A 38 17.36 4.29 9.31
CA ALA A 38 15.97 3.85 9.23
C ALA A 38 15.58 2.96 10.42
N LEU A 39 14.37 3.16 10.94
CA LEU A 39 13.80 2.41 12.05
C LEU A 39 12.64 1.53 11.55
N VAL A 40 12.62 0.29 12.00
CA VAL A 40 11.53 -0.67 11.78
C VAL A 40 10.99 -1.17 13.12
N VAL A 41 9.76 -1.68 13.13
CA VAL A 41 9.23 -2.36 14.32
C VAL A 41 9.95 -3.69 14.52
N ASP A 42 10.52 -3.91 15.71
CA ASP A 42 10.91 -5.22 16.20
C ASP A 42 9.69 -5.87 16.88
N PRO A 43 9.00 -6.83 16.24
CA PRO A 43 7.77 -7.40 16.78
C PRO A 43 8.01 -8.24 18.04
N GLN A 44 9.23 -8.76 18.23
CA GLN A 44 9.56 -9.55 19.42
C GLN A 44 9.73 -8.66 20.65
N ARG A 45 10.26 -7.45 20.45
CA ARG A 45 10.50 -6.48 21.52
C ARG A 45 9.36 -5.46 21.68
N GLY A 46 8.52 -5.30 20.67
CA GLY A 46 7.49 -4.26 20.63
C GLY A 46 8.08 -2.84 20.62
N ALA A 47 9.25 -2.67 20.00
CA ALA A 47 9.99 -1.40 19.99
C ALA A 47 10.55 -1.08 18.60
N LEU A 48 10.89 0.19 18.36
CA LEU A 48 11.63 0.58 17.16
C LEU A 48 13.09 0.15 17.27
N ARG A 49 13.62 -0.40 16.18
CA ARG A 49 15.00 -0.84 16.07
C ARG A 49 15.62 -0.38 14.75
N GLN A 50 16.90 -0.04 14.78
CA GLN A 50 17.62 0.36 13.58
C GLN A 50 17.78 -0.82 12.61
N VAL A 51 17.55 -0.58 11.33
CA VAL A 51 17.70 -1.63 10.30
C VAL A 51 19.11 -2.21 10.26
N THR A 52 20.13 -1.40 10.57
CA THR A 52 21.53 -1.82 10.61
C THR A 52 21.87 -2.76 11.76
N ASP A 53 21.00 -2.88 12.77
CA ASP A 53 21.20 -3.84 13.88
C ASP A 53 20.82 -5.27 13.47
N TYR A 54 20.21 -5.45 12.30
CA TYR A 54 19.81 -6.74 11.77
C TYR A 54 20.90 -7.25 10.81
N VAL A 55 21.41 -8.45 11.08
CA VAL A 55 22.49 -9.07 10.28
C VAL A 55 22.07 -9.35 8.84
N ASP A 56 20.77 -9.56 8.61
CA ASP A 56 20.15 -9.88 7.34
C ASP A 56 19.66 -8.63 6.58
N PHE A 57 19.85 -7.43 7.12
CA PHE A 57 19.50 -6.19 6.42
C PHE A 57 20.33 -6.04 5.14
N SER A 58 19.64 -5.77 4.04
CA SER A 58 20.25 -5.59 2.74
C SER A 58 20.34 -4.13 2.34
N HIS A 59 19.20 -3.48 2.15
CA HIS A 59 19.11 -2.11 1.66
C HIS A 59 17.72 -1.52 1.89
N LEU A 60 17.58 -0.22 1.60
CA LEU A 60 16.31 0.45 1.54
C LEU A 60 15.85 0.57 0.09
N GLU A 61 14.58 0.33 -0.15
CA GLU A 61 13.90 0.61 -1.41
C GLU A 61 12.88 1.73 -1.22
N ARG A 62 12.71 2.54 -2.27
CA ARG A 62 11.67 3.56 -2.29
C ARG A 62 10.30 2.90 -2.34
N ALA A 63 9.43 3.34 -1.45
CA ALA A 63 8.02 3.04 -1.47
C ALA A 63 7.21 4.28 -1.85
N ASP A 64 5.97 4.08 -2.29
CA ASP A 64 5.08 5.20 -2.52
C ASP A 64 4.63 5.80 -1.19
N GLN A 65 5.03 7.05 -0.94
CA GLN A 65 4.56 7.79 0.23
C GLN A 65 3.19 8.39 -0.08
N VAL A 66 2.18 8.11 0.76
CA VAL A 66 0.90 8.81 0.68
C VAL A 66 1.04 10.20 1.29
N VAL A 67 0.74 11.23 0.51
CA VAL A 67 0.82 12.64 0.94
C VAL A 67 -0.56 13.28 1.14
N ALA A 68 -1.61 12.69 0.57
CA ALA A 68 -2.99 13.13 0.79
C ALA A 68 -3.99 11.98 0.54
N ALA A 69 -5.17 12.10 1.13
CA ALA A 69 -6.34 11.32 0.79
C ALA A 69 -7.46 12.28 0.35
N ILE A 70 -8.01 12.07 -0.84
CA ILE A 70 -9.11 12.87 -1.39
C ILE A 70 -10.39 12.01 -1.33
N PRO A 71 -11.55 12.54 -0.89
CA PRO A 71 -12.79 11.79 -0.91
C PRO A 71 -13.13 11.26 -2.31
N GLY A 72 -13.65 10.03 -2.38
CA GLY A 72 -13.96 9.37 -3.64
C GLY A 72 -15.05 10.08 -4.46
N GLY A 73 -15.89 10.89 -3.82
CA GLY A 73 -16.73 11.88 -4.52
C GLY A 73 -17.81 11.28 -5.43
N GLY A 74 -18.21 10.03 -5.21
CA GLY A 74 -19.22 9.34 -6.02
C GLY A 74 -18.67 8.59 -7.23
N TRP A 75 -17.34 8.56 -7.40
CA TRP A 75 -16.69 7.70 -8.39
C TRP A 75 -16.90 6.22 -8.04
N ARG A 76 -16.91 5.38 -9.07
CA ARG A 76 -16.96 3.92 -8.94
C ARG A 76 -15.82 3.27 -9.72
N ALA A 77 -15.28 2.18 -9.19
CA ALA A 77 -14.35 1.32 -9.90
C ALA A 77 -15.11 0.14 -10.50
N HIS A 78 -14.73 -0.30 -11.69
CA HIS A 78 -15.37 -1.39 -12.40
C HIS A 78 -14.34 -2.44 -12.82
N TRP A 79 -14.72 -3.69 -12.63
CA TRP A 79 -14.00 -4.87 -13.10
C TRP A 79 -14.95 -5.75 -13.89
N THR A 80 -14.46 -6.33 -14.98
CA THR A 80 -15.26 -7.16 -15.87
C THR A 80 -15.39 -8.60 -15.38
N ASP A 81 -14.50 -9.07 -14.50
CA ASP A 81 -14.38 -10.47 -14.10
C ASP A 81 -14.08 -10.74 -12.60
N GLU A 82 -14.03 -9.72 -11.74
CA GLU A 82 -13.70 -9.88 -10.31
C GLU A 82 -14.92 -10.16 -9.41
N GLY A 83 -16.14 -10.18 -9.96
CA GLY A 83 -17.36 -10.49 -9.22
C GLY A 83 -17.60 -11.99 -9.02
N PRO A 84 -18.60 -12.37 -8.21
CA PRO A 84 -18.91 -13.78 -7.93
C PRO A 84 -19.10 -14.59 -9.22
N GLY A 85 -18.32 -15.66 -9.36
CA GLY A 85 -18.35 -16.52 -10.54
C GLY A 85 -17.79 -15.89 -11.82
N GLY A 86 -16.91 -14.89 -11.69
CA GLY A 86 -16.32 -14.19 -12.84
C GLY A 86 -17.26 -13.16 -13.48
N SER A 87 -18.23 -12.66 -12.71
CA SER A 87 -19.17 -11.65 -13.20
C SER A 87 -18.59 -10.24 -13.06
N PRO A 88 -19.11 -9.25 -13.80
CA PRO A 88 -18.68 -7.87 -13.60
C PRO A 88 -19.00 -7.38 -12.19
N LEU A 89 -18.05 -6.65 -11.60
CA LEU A 89 -18.13 -6.05 -10.27
C LEU A 89 -17.98 -4.53 -10.39
N THR A 90 -18.79 -3.80 -9.64
CA THR A 90 -18.66 -2.34 -9.54
C THR A 90 -18.74 -1.94 -8.08
N GLU A 91 -17.73 -1.22 -7.62
CA GLU A 91 -17.63 -0.79 -6.22
C GLU A 91 -17.51 0.72 -6.13
N GLN A 92 -17.94 1.25 -4.98
CA GLN A 92 -17.77 2.67 -4.70
C GLN A 92 -16.30 2.96 -4.38
N VAL A 93 -15.75 4.01 -5.01
CA VAL A 93 -14.48 4.58 -4.56
C VAL A 93 -14.76 5.41 -3.30
N LEU A 94 -14.16 5.01 -2.19
CA LEU A 94 -14.23 5.73 -0.91
C LEU A 94 -13.30 6.94 -0.89
N ALA A 95 -12.08 6.75 -1.40
CA ALA A 95 -11.04 7.77 -1.42
C ALA A 95 -10.01 7.50 -2.51
N TRP A 96 -9.26 8.55 -2.85
CA TRP A 96 -8.09 8.51 -3.70
C TRP A 96 -6.86 8.81 -2.84
N LEU A 97 -5.93 7.87 -2.76
CA LEU A 97 -4.62 8.10 -2.15
C LEU A 97 -3.71 8.77 -3.15
N ILE A 98 -3.24 9.97 -2.82
CA ILE A 98 -2.29 10.71 -3.64
C ILE A 98 -0.88 10.42 -3.10
N THR A 99 -0.02 9.91 -3.97
CA THR A 99 1.38 9.64 -3.63
C THR A 99 2.25 10.87 -3.83
N SER A 100 3.41 10.91 -3.18
CA SER A 100 4.43 11.96 -3.38
C SER A 100 4.95 12.02 -4.82
N GLN A 101 4.71 10.98 -5.63
CA GLN A 101 5.04 10.93 -7.05
C GLN A 101 3.89 11.42 -7.96
N GLY A 102 2.79 11.89 -7.38
CA GLY A 102 1.63 12.39 -8.11
C GLY A 102 0.71 11.29 -8.65
N ARG A 103 0.88 10.02 -8.25
CA ARG A 103 -0.07 8.96 -8.58
C ARG A 103 -1.30 9.08 -7.69
N ALA A 104 -2.48 8.85 -8.27
CA ALA A 104 -3.72 8.62 -7.52
C ALA A 104 -4.06 7.13 -7.58
N THR A 105 -4.19 6.47 -6.42
CA THR A 105 -4.70 5.11 -6.30
C THR A 105 -6.07 5.16 -5.63
N ALA A 106 -7.08 4.57 -6.26
CA ALA A 106 -8.42 4.48 -5.70
C ALA A 106 -8.47 3.42 -4.60
N ILE A 107 -9.26 3.69 -3.57
CA ILE A 107 -9.59 2.77 -2.49
C ILE A 107 -11.08 2.49 -2.55
N THR A 108 -11.44 1.23 -2.66
CA THR A 108 -12.84 0.77 -2.70
C THR A 108 -13.21 0.01 -1.44
N VAL A 109 -14.50 -0.28 -1.31
CA VAL A 109 -15.02 -1.16 -0.28
C VAL A 109 -16.05 -2.09 -0.90
N ASP A 110 -15.91 -3.38 -0.62
CA ASP A 110 -16.87 -4.40 -1.04
C ASP A 110 -18.15 -4.35 -0.18
N ALA A 111 -19.13 -5.21 -0.50
CA ALA A 111 -20.40 -5.27 0.22
C ALA A 111 -20.25 -5.78 1.67
N GLU A 112 -19.18 -6.51 1.95
CA GLU A 112 -18.82 -7.09 3.24
C GLU A 112 -18.02 -6.12 4.12
N GLY A 113 -17.58 -4.99 3.55
CA GLY A 113 -16.80 -3.96 4.24
C GLY A 113 -15.29 -4.15 4.16
N HIS A 114 -14.78 -5.06 3.31
CA HIS A 114 -13.36 -5.17 3.04
C HIS A 114 -12.89 -4.01 2.17
N VAL A 115 -11.75 -3.44 2.53
CA VAL A 115 -11.17 -2.28 1.87
C VAL A 115 -9.94 -2.74 1.09
N GLU A 116 -9.94 -2.46 -0.22
CA GLU A 116 -8.83 -2.77 -1.11
C GLU A 116 -8.48 -1.57 -2.00
N ASP A 117 -7.31 -1.61 -2.62
CA ASP A 117 -6.99 -0.68 -3.70
C ASP A 117 -7.57 -1.18 -5.02
N ALA A 118 -7.94 -0.24 -5.89
CA ALA A 118 -8.54 -0.52 -7.19
C ALA A 118 -7.56 -0.25 -8.35
N ASP A 119 -6.25 -0.47 -8.14
CA ASP A 119 -5.26 -0.34 -9.22
C ASP A 119 -5.51 -1.37 -10.36
N SER A 120 -6.24 -2.46 -10.09
CA SER A 120 -6.62 -3.48 -11.08
C SER A 120 -7.91 -3.17 -11.85
N ALA A 121 -8.62 -2.10 -11.51
CA ALA A 121 -9.89 -1.78 -12.16
C ALA A 121 -9.74 -1.58 -13.67
N ASP A 122 -10.66 -2.17 -14.43
CA ASP A 122 -10.72 -2.01 -15.88
C ASP A 122 -11.16 -0.58 -16.27
N ALA A 123 -12.02 0.03 -15.44
CA ALA A 123 -12.51 1.38 -15.65
C ALA A 123 -12.88 2.10 -14.34
N PHE A 124 -12.84 3.44 -14.39
CA PHE A 124 -13.40 4.31 -13.37
C PHE A 124 -14.59 5.09 -13.94
N ILE A 125 -15.74 4.97 -13.30
CA ILE A 125 -17.00 5.58 -13.73
C ILE A 125 -17.20 6.89 -12.95
N PRO A 126 -17.35 8.04 -13.65
CA PRO A 126 -17.62 9.32 -13.00
C PRO A 126 -18.97 9.35 -12.25
N PRO A 127 -19.12 10.26 -11.27
CA PRO A 127 -20.40 10.46 -10.60
C PRO A 127 -21.49 10.90 -11.59
N GLY A 128 -22.64 10.20 -11.57
CA GLY A 128 -23.78 10.51 -12.43
C GLY A 128 -23.72 9.93 -13.85
N GLU A 129 -22.66 9.22 -14.20
CA GLU A 129 -22.55 8.49 -15.47
C GLU A 129 -22.86 7.00 -15.28
N GLU A 130 -23.03 6.25 -16.37
CA GLU A 130 -23.11 4.79 -16.35
C GLU A 130 -22.01 4.20 -17.22
N LEU A 131 -21.62 2.96 -16.94
CA LEU A 131 -20.66 2.22 -17.77
C LEU A 131 -21.23 2.07 -19.20
N GLN A 132 -20.46 2.46 -20.21
CA GLN A 132 -20.84 2.38 -21.63
C GLN A 132 -20.54 1.01 -22.23
#